data_AF-A0A4S0IF69-F1
#
_entry.id   AF-A0A4S0IF69-F1
#
_cell.length_a   1.000
_cell.length_b   1.000
_cell.length_c   1.000
_cell.angle_alpha   90.00
_cell.angle_beta   90.00
_cell.angle_gamma   90.00
#
_symmetry.space_group_name_H-M   'P 1'
#
loop_
_entity.id
_entity.type
_entity.pdbx_description
1 polymer ?
#
loop_
_entity_poly.entity_id
_entity_poly.type
_entity_poly.pdbx_seq_one_letter_code
_entity_poly.pdbx_strand_id
1 'polypeptide(L)'
;GTVVRHVGRGTFLTATNPASMAAVVGRMEGTSPADMMEIRQLLEPAAASFAATNASAMELNAVREAHKIACEAQDMPTFEHWDAEFHHRIFACSRNEFLKEIHNLMRIL
;
A
#
# COMPACT_ATOMS: atom_id res chain seq x y z
N GLY A 1 -20.14 -4.10 17.35
CA GLY A 1 -20.27 -5.52 17.77
C GLY A 1 -20.88 -6.31 16.63
N THR A 2 -20.38 -7.52 16.39
CA THR A 2 -20.75 -8.41 15.26
C THR A 2 -22.16 -8.99 15.37
N VAL A 3 -22.83 -8.75 16.50
CA VAL A 3 -24.14 -9.32 16.82
C VAL A 3 -25.06 -8.22 17.33
N VAL A 4 -26.27 -8.14 16.76
CA VAL A 4 -27.37 -7.27 17.22
C VAL A 4 -28.46 -8.14 17.82
N ARG A 5 -28.91 -7.78 19.02
CA ARG A 5 -30.03 -8.44 19.68
C ARG A 5 -31.27 -7.58 19.58
N HIS A 6 -32.35 -8.14 19.04
CA HIS A 6 -33.66 -7.50 19.05
C HIS A 6 -34.52 -8.19 20.11
N VAL A 7 -34.98 -7.43 21.11
CA VAL A 7 -35.81 -7.97 22.20
C VAL A 7 -37.06 -8.64 21.60
N GLY A 8 -37.28 -9.91 21.92
CA GLY A 8 -38.39 -10.71 21.41
C GLY A 8 -38.25 -11.26 19.99
N ARG A 9 -37.17 -10.95 19.24
CA ARG A 9 -36.96 -11.42 17.86
C ARG A 9 -35.71 -12.26 17.65
N GLY A 10 -34.87 -12.39 18.68
CA GLY A 10 -33.65 -13.19 18.64
C GLY A 10 -32.38 -12.37 18.43
N THR A 11 -31.32 -13.07 18.04
CA THR A 11 -29.95 -12.57 17.95
C THR A 11 -29.50 -12.72 16.50
N PHE A 12 -29.10 -11.61 15.87
CA PHE A 12 -28.77 -11.53 14.46
C PHE A 12 -27.31 -11.11 14.28
N LEU A 13 -26.65 -11.58 13.22
CA LEU A 13 -25.38 -11.01 12.79
C LEU A 13 -25.65 -9.59 12.29
N THR A 14 -24.84 -8.63 12.74
CA THR A 14 -24.86 -7.27 12.18
C THR A 14 -24.56 -7.40 10.69
N ALA A 15 -25.44 -6.90 9.82
CA ALA A 15 -25.17 -6.91 8.38
C ALA A 15 -23.81 -6.25 8.13
N THR A 16 -22.85 -7.02 7.64
CA THR A 16 -21.53 -6.51 7.28
C THR A 16 -21.75 -5.48 6.19
N ASN A 17 -21.47 -4.20 6.46
CA ASN A 17 -21.60 -3.18 5.43
C ASN A 17 -20.62 -3.53 4.29
N PRO A 18 -21.09 -3.92 3.09
CA PRO A 18 -20.22 -4.33 2.00
C PRO A 18 -19.36 -3.17 1.46
N ALA A 19 -19.76 -1.93 1.78
CA ALA A 19 -19.01 -0.71 1.50
C ALA A 19 -18.04 -0.31 2.64
N SER A 20 -17.94 -1.09 3.71
CA SER A 20 -16.90 -0.84 4.73
C SER A 20 -15.51 -1.11 4.15
N MET A 21 -14.51 -0.33 4.58
CA MET A 21 -13.12 -0.49 4.11
C MET A 21 -12.59 -1.91 4.35
N ALA A 22 -12.89 -2.50 5.51
CA ALA A 22 -12.52 -3.88 5.82
C ALA A 22 -13.14 -4.89 4.84
N ALA A 23 -14.39 -4.70 4.44
CA ALA A 23 -15.02 -5.57 3.43
C ALA A 23 -14.46 -5.34 2.02
N VAL A 24 -13.96 -4.15 1.71
CA VAL A 24 -13.26 -3.86 0.44
C VAL A 24 -11.91 -4.56 0.41
N VAL A 25 -11.09 -4.38 1.46
CA VAL A 25 -9.78 -5.04 1.60
C VAL A 25 -9.92 -6.56 1.60
N GLY A 26 -10.91 -7.12 2.30
CA GLY A 26 -11.18 -8.56 2.29
C GLY A 26 -11.55 -9.13 0.91
N ARG A 27 -12.06 -8.31 -0.03
CA ARG A 27 -12.25 -8.75 -1.43
C ARG A 27 -10.95 -8.73 -2.24
N MET A 28 -9.96 -7.99 -1.78
CA MET A 28 -8.65 -7.86 -2.41
C MET A 28 -7.64 -8.90 -1.88
N GLU A 29 -7.92 -9.59 -0.77
CA GLU A 29 -7.06 -10.68 -0.21
C GLU A 29 -6.81 -11.86 -1.19
N GLY A 30 -7.52 -11.92 -2.32
CA GLY A 30 -7.30 -12.89 -3.40
C GLY A 30 -6.47 -12.38 -4.58
N THR A 31 -5.89 -11.18 -4.49
CA THR A 31 -5.09 -10.58 -5.56
C THR A 31 -3.84 -11.42 -5.80
N SER A 32 -3.60 -11.85 -7.04
CA SER A 32 -2.41 -12.64 -7.35
C SER A 32 -1.17 -11.74 -7.42
N PRO A 33 0.04 -12.29 -7.22
CA PRO A 33 1.27 -11.54 -7.45
C PRO A 33 1.35 -10.93 -8.87
N ALA A 34 0.75 -11.59 -9.87
CA ALA A 34 0.70 -11.08 -11.24
C ALA A 34 -0.16 -9.82 -11.34
N ASP A 35 -1.36 -9.83 -10.74
CA ASP A 35 -2.26 -8.66 -10.71
C ASP A 35 -1.59 -7.47 -9.98
N MET A 36 -0.89 -7.75 -8.88
CA MET A 36 -0.10 -6.73 -8.19
C MET A 36 0.99 -6.14 -9.09
N MET A 37 1.72 -6.97 -9.84
CA MET A 37 2.75 -6.49 -10.76
C MET A 37 2.14 -5.61 -11.87
N GLU A 38 0.96 -5.95 -12.41
CA GLU A 38 0.28 -5.12 -13.41
C GLU A 38 -0.04 -3.71 -12.87
N ILE A 39 -0.56 -3.64 -11.64
CA ILE A 39 -0.85 -2.36 -10.99
C ILE A 39 0.44 -1.59 -10.67
N ARG A 40 1.50 -2.26 -10.22
CA ARG A 40 2.81 -1.62 -9.98
C ARG A 40 3.37 -1.02 -11.28
N GLN A 41 3.32 -1.75 -12.39
CA GLN A 41 3.76 -1.27 -13.71
C GLN A 41 2.97 -0.02 -14.17
N LEU A 42 1.69 0.10 -13.79
CA LEU A 42 0.88 1.27 -14.12
C LEU A 42 1.17 2.46 -13.21
N LEU A 43 1.25 2.24 -11.89
CA LEU A 43 1.24 3.32 -10.90
C LEU A 43 2.64 3.81 -10.51
N GLU A 44 3.62 2.93 -10.39
CA GLU A 44 4.96 3.30 -9.94
C GLU A 44 5.68 4.27 -10.88
N PRO A 45 5.62 4.13 -12.22
CA PRO A 45 6.24 5.11 -13.11
C PRO A 45 5.62 6.50 -12.99
N ALA A 46 4.30 6.59 -12.83
CA ALA A 46 3.61 7.86 -12.61
C ALA A 46 4.01 8.48 -11.27
N ALA A 47 4.06 7.68 -10.20
CA ALA A 47 4.52 8.12 -8.88
C ALA A 47 5.96 8.64 -8.93
N ALA A 48 6.86 7.94 -9.64
CA ALA A 48 8.24 8.34 -9.84
C ALA A 48 8.37 9.65 -10.63
N SER A 49 7.57 9.84 -11.68
CA SER A 49 7.54 11.09 -12.44
C SER A 49 7.08 12.28 -11.58
N PHE A 50 6.08 12.08 -10.74
CA PHE A 50 5.65 13.12 -9.79
C PHE A 50 6.69 13.38 -8.71
N ALA A 51 7.29 12.33 -8.15
CA ALA A 51 8.36 12.45 -7.17
C ALA A 51 9.55 13.24 -7.72
N ALA A 52 9.97 12.98 -8.97
CA ALA A 52 11.05 13.69 -9.62
C ALA A 52 10.79 15.21 -9.76
N THR A 53 9.52 15.61 -9.85
CA THR A 53 9.13 17.03 -10.00
C THR A 53 8.87 17.71 -8.65
N ASN A 54 8.30 16.97 -7.69
CA ASN A 54 7.71 17.55 -6.49
C ASN A 54 8.54 17.34 -5.22
N ALA A 55 9.50 16.41 -5.22
CA ALA A 55 10.31 16.10 -4.05
C ALA A 55 11.37 17.18 -3.79
N SER A 56 11.64 17.40 -2.50
CA SER A 56 12.82 18.13 -2.06
C SER A 56 14.10 17.30 -2.26
N ALA A 57 15.25 17.98 -2.29
CA ALA A 57 16.55 17.30 -2.36
C ALA A 57 16.78 16.32 -1.20
N MET A 58 16.29 16.65 0.00
CA MET A 58 16.37 15.78 1.18
C MET A 58 15.55 14.50 0.98
N GLU A 59 14.34 14.62 0.45
CA GLU A 59 13.47 13.48 0.14
C GLU A 59 14.07 12.58 -0.94
N LEU A 60 14.62 13.15 -2.02
CA LEU A 60 15.30 12.38 -3.07
C LEU A 60 16.55 11.66 -2.57
N ASN A 61 17.30 12.26 -1.65
CA ASN A 61 18.42 11.59 -1.00
C ASN A 61 17.95 10.40 -0.16
N ALA A 62 16.83 10.53 0.54
CA ALA A 62 16.23 9.43 1.29
C ALA A 62 15.78 8.28 0.38
N VAL A 63 15.22 8.58 -0.79
CA VAL A 63 14.89 7.56 -1.82
C VAL A 63 16.15 6.84 -2.28
N ARG A 64 17.21 7.60 -2.62
CA ARG A 64 18.48 7.03 -3.09
C ARG A 64 19.14 6.13 -2.05
N GLU A 65 19.12 6.54 -0.79
CA GLU A 65 19.70 5.76 0.30
C GLU A 65 18.96 4.43 0.50
N ALA A 66 17.62 4.44 0.49
CA ALA A 66 16.84 3.21 0.59
C ALA A 66 17.16 2.23 -0.56
N HIS A 67 17.22 2.73 -1.79
CA HIS A 67 17.61 1.94 -2.95
C HIS A 67 19.02 1.36 -2.81
N LYS A 68 19.98 2.18 -2.37
CA LYS A 68 21.37 1.74 -2.18
C LYS A 68 21.44 0.60 -1.16
N ILE A 69 20.81 0.75 0.00
CA ILE A 69 20.80 -0.29 1.04
C ILE A 69 20.14 -1.57 0.52
N ALA A 70 19.02 -1.46 -0.23
CA ALA A 70 18.39 -2.62 -0.84
C ALA A 70 19.34 -3.36 -1.80
N CYS A 71 20.04 -2.64 -2.69
CA CYS A 71 21.00 -3.25 -3.62
C CYS A 71 22.22 -3.88 -2.94
N GLU A 72 22.64 -3.34 -1.79
CA GLU A 72 23.79 -3.83 -1.02
C GLU A 72 23.43 -4.96 -0.03
N ALA A 73 22.13 -5.23 0.17
CA ALA A 73 21.65 -6.26 1.08
C ALA A 73 22.17 -7.65 0.69
N GLN A 74 22.64 -8.40 1.70
CA GLN A 74 23.16 -9.77 1.53
C GLN A 74 22.17 -10.86 1.95
N ASP A 75 21.02 -10.45 2.47
CA ASP A 75 19.94 -11.32 2.93
C ASP A 75 18.59 -10.82 2.43
N MET A 76 17.68 -11.77 2.19
CA MET A 76 16.34 -11.48 1.66
C MET A 76 15.52 -10.55 2.59
N PRO A 77 15.49 -10.75 3.93
CA PRO A 77 14.72 -9.86 4.80
C PRO A 77 15.15 -8.39 4.73
N THR A 78 16.46 -8.13 4.69
CA THR A 78 17.00 -6.77 4.55
C THR A 78 16.64 -6.18 3.19
N PHE A 79 16.78 -6.97 2.11
CA PHE A 79 16.36 -6.54 0.77
C PHE A 79 14.88 -6.18 0.72
N GLU A 80 14.00 -7.06 1.19
CA GLU A 80 12.54 -6.86 1.17
C GLU A 80 12.12 -5.62 1.96
N HIS A 81 12.72 -5.40 3.12
CA HIS A 81 12.43 -4.21 3.93
C HIS A 81 12.81 -2.92 3.19
N TRP A 82 14.02 -2.85 2.66
CA TRP A 82 14.52 -1.63 2.03
C TRP A 82 13.97 -1.41 0.62
N ASP A 83 13.59 -2.47 -0.11
CA ASP A 83 12.82 -2.38 -1.35
C ASP A 83 11.44 -1.77 -1.08
N ALA A 84 10.72 -2.28 -0.07
CA ALA A 84 9.42 -1.72 0.32
C ALA A 84 9.52 -0.25 0.75
N GLU A 85 10.57 0.12 1.51
CA GLU A 85 10.80 1.51 1.90
C GLU A 85 11.21 2.41 0.72
N PHE A 86 11.98 1.90 -0.24
CA PHE A 86 12.30 2.61 -1.46
C PHE A 86 11.03 2.99 -2.24
N HIS A 87 10.17 2.01 -2.50
CA HIS A 87 8.89 2.25 -3.18
C HIS A 87 8.00 3.20 -2.36
N HIS A 88 7.88 3.00 -1.05
CA HIS A 88 7.10 3.87 -0.17
C HIS A 88 7.54 5.33 -0.25
N ARG A 89 8.85 5.58 -0.22
CA ARG A 89 9.40 6.93 -0.32
C ARG A 89 9.09 7.57 -1.68
N ILE A 90 9.15 6.83 -2.79
CA ILE A 90 8.74 7.34 -4.10
C ILE A 90 7.27 7.81 -4.07
N PHE A 91 6.37 6.98 -3.56
CA PHE A 91 4.95 7.33 -3.45
C PHE A 91 4.71 8.55 -2.55
N ALA A 92 5.40 8.62 -1.40
CA ALA A 92 5.33 9.79 -0.50
C ALA A 92 5.84 11.08 -1.16
N CYS A 93 6.89 10.97 -1.97
CA CYS A 93 7.49 12.09 -2.70
C CYS A 93 6.61 12.63 -3.84
N SER A 94 5.65 11.84 -4.33
CA SER A 94 4.76 12.23 -5.44
C SER A 94 3.91 13.47 -5.14
N ARG A 95 3.72 13.83 -3.86
CA ARG A 95 2.77 14.86 -3.39
C ARG A 95 1.33 14.63 -3.89
N ASN A 96 0.98 13.37 -4.16
CA ASN A 96 -0.37 12.93 -4.46
C ASN A 96 -0.84 11.99 -3.35
N GLU A 97 -1.61 12.53 -2.38
CA GLU A 97 -2.05 11.75 -1.21
C GLU A 97 -2.91 10.55 -1.61
N PHE A 98 -3.71 10.64 -2.68
CA PHE A 98 -4.51 9.49 -3.12
C PHE A 98 -3.63 8.36 -3.67
N LEU A 99 -2.60 8.71 -4.45
CA LEU A 99 -1.64 7.74 -4.97
C LEU A 99 -0.84 7.07 -3.85
N LYS A 100 -0.49 7.82 -2.80
CA LYS A 100 0.14 7.31 -1.59
C LYS A 100 -0.78 6.33 -0.85
N GLU A 101 -2.07 6.62 -0.71
CA GLU A 101 -3.01 5.70 -0.06
C GLU A 101 -3.25 4.43 -0.87
N ILE A 102 -3.25 4.50 -2.21
CA ILE A 102 -3.28 3.29 -3.06
C ILE A 102 -2.05 2.42 -2.77
N HIS A 103 -0.86 3.01 -2.64
CA HIS A 103 0.34 2.27 -2.27
C HIS A 103 0.26 1.66 -0.86
N ASN A 104 -0.31 2.37 0.11
CA ASN A 104 -0.53 1.80 1.44
C ASN A 104 -1.44 0.58 1.40
N LEU A 105 -2.48 0.58 0.55
CA LEU A 105 -3.30 -0.62 0.34
C LEU A 105 -2.48 -1.77 -0.25
N MET A 106 -1.64 -1.51 -1.26
CA MET A 106 -0.77 -2.54 -1.85
C MET A 106 0.25 -3.12 -0.84
N ARG A 107 0.62 -2.40 0.22
CA ARG A 107 1.52 -2.92 1.28
C ARG A 107 0.82 -3.85 2.26
N ILE A 108 -0.51 -3.80 2.36
CA ILE A 108 -1.31 -4.58 3.31
C ILE A 108 -1.81 -5.88 2.69
N LEU A 109 -2.01 -5.87 1.37
CA LEU A 109 -2.43 -7.02 0.55
C LEU A 109 -1.24 -7.94 0.26
#